data_AF-A0A5K1G5L6-F1
#
_entry.id   AF-A0A5K1G5L6-F1
#
_cell.length_a   1.000
_cell.length_b   1.000
_cell.length_c   1.000
_cell.angle_alpha   90.00
_cell.angle_beta   90.00
_cell.angle_gamma   90.00
#
_symmetry.space_group_name_H-M   'P 1'
#
loop_
_entity.id
_entity.type
_entity.pdbx_description
1 polymer ?
#
loop_
_entity_poly.entity_id
_entity_poly.type
_entity_poly.pdbx_seq_one_letter_code
_entity_poly.pdbx_strand_id
1 'polypeptide(L)'
;MLSHRLFPEARYSIWVDSKSQFRRDPIGVFEALLWHTHSSLAISEHGARSNIYDEGKAIVKKHKATPEEVEVQLSQYRQDGFPGDNRFNGKK
;
A
#
# COMPACT_ATOMS: atom_id res chain seq x y z
N MET A 1 -3.18 0.52 -18.21
CA MET A 1 -2.07 1.15 -18.97
C MET A 1 -0.93 1.40 -17.98
N LEU A 2 0.32 1.03 -18.29
CA LEU A 2 1.44 1.17 -17.36
C LEU A 2 2.05 2.57 -17.46
N SER A 3 2.04 3.36 -16.38
CA SER A 3 2.47 4.77 -16.41
C SER A 3 3.89 4.99 -16.92
N HIS A 4 4.81 4.05 -16.65
CA HIS A 4 6.19 4.11 -17.14
C HIS A 4 6.31 4.00 -18.68
N ARG A 5 5.27 3.52 -19.38
CA ARG A 5 5.23 3.50 -20.84
C ARG A 5 4.73 4.81 -21.45
N LEU A 6 3.97 5.59 -20.68
CA LEU A 6 3.43 6.88 -21.10
C LEU A 6 4.43 8.02 -20.91
N PHE A 7 5.23 7.93 -19.84
CA PHE A 7 6.16 8.97 -19.44
C PHE A 7 7.56 8.37 -19.28
N PRO A 8 8.23 8.01 -20.40
CA PRO A 8 9.52 7.31 -20.35
C PRO A 8 10.63 8.12 -19.68
N GLU A 9 10.55 9.45 -19.75
CA GLU A 9 11.53 10.36 -19.11
C GLU A 9 11.21 10.66 -17.64
N ALA A 10 10.07 10.19 -17.12
CA ALA A 10 9.71 10.41 -15.72
C ALA A 10 10.54 9.53 -14.79
N ARG A 11 11.32 10.16 -13.91
CA ARG A 11 12.13 9.46 -12.89
C ARG A 11 11.34 9.08 -11.64
N TYR A 12 10.29 9.83 -11.35
CA TYR A 12 9.45 9.65 -10.18
C TYR A 12 7.99 9.80 -10.57
N SER A 13 7.11 9.13 -9.83
CA SER A 13 5.67 9.30 -9.96
C SER A 13 5.04 9.18 -8.59
N ILE A 14 3.96 9.93 -8.36
CA ILE A 14 3.10 9.77 -7.19
C ILE A 14 1.73 9.36 -7.69
N TRP A 15 1.22 8.23 -7.18
CA TRP A 15 -0.16 7.85 -7.41
C TRP A 15 -1.04 8.44 -6.32
N VAL A 16 -2.07 9.19 -6.70
CA VAL A 16 -3.00 9.85 -5.80
C VAL A 16 -4.42 9.41 -6.16
N ASP A 17 -5.15 8.89 -5.18
CA ASP A 17 -6.56 8.56 -5.31
C ASP A 17 -7.37 9.84 -5.59
N SER A 18 -8.39 9.76 -6.45
CA SER A 18 -9.19 10.92 -6.87
C SER A 18 -9.92 11.65 -5.75
N LYS A 19 -10.07 11.02 -4.57
CA LYS A 19 -10.63 11.66 -3.37
C LYS A 19 -9.59 12.40 -2.51
N SER A 20 -8.33 12.40 -2.92
CA SER A 20 -7.21 12.97 -2.16
C SER A 20 -6.58 14.14 -2.90
N GLN A 21 -6.04 15.09 -2.15
CA GLN A 21 -5.34 16.26 -2.69
C GLN A 21 -4.14 16.62 -1.82
N PHE A 22 -3.05 17.05 -2.45
CA PHE A 22 -1.92 17.61 -1.73
C PHE A 22 -2.26 18.98 -1.12
N ARG A 23 -1.89 19.16 0.15
CA ARG A 23 -2.01 20.45 0.86
C ARG A 23 -0.75 21.32 0.76
N ARG A 24 0.35 20.77 0.23
CA ARG A 24 1.66 21.40 0.07
C ARG A 24 2.30 20.92 -1.23
N ASP A 25 3.48 21.45 -1.55
CA ASP A 25 4.25 21.02 -2.72
C ASP A 25 4.52 19.49 -2.68
N PRO A 26 4.10 18.74 -3.72
CA PRO A 26 4.34 17.30 -3.81
C PRO A 26 5.82 16.90 -3.85
N ILE A 27 6.75 17.80 -4.22
CA ILE A 27 8.19 17.49 -4.24
C ILE A 27 8.69 17.04 -2.87
N GLY A 28 8.17 17.63 -1.79
CA GLY A 28 8.55 17.27 -0.43
C GLY A 28 8.27 15.81 -0.08
N VAL A 29 7.34 15.16 -0.79
CA VAL A 29 7.07 13.72 -0.63
C VAL A 29 8.26 12.89 -1.10
N PHE A 30 8.86 13.24 -2.25
CA PHE A 30 10.04 12.54 -2.76
C PHE A 30 11.25 12.77 -1.87
N GLU A 31 11.46 14.01 -1.44
CA GLU A 31 12.56 14.37 -0.55
C GLU A 31 12.50 13.56 0.76
N ALA A 32 11.36 13.62 1.45
CA ALA A 32 11.19 12.97 2.74
C ALA A 32 11.17 11.43 2.65
N LEU A 33 10.50 10.87 1.64
CA LEU A 33 10.19 9.43 1.62
C LEU A 33 11.10 8.61 0.73
N LEU A 34 11.74 9.20 -0.29
CA LEU A 34 12.61 8.49 -1.22
C LEU A 34 14.07 8.94 -1.11
N TRP A 35 14.34 10.24 -1.24
CA TRP A 35 15.71 10.74 -1.35
C TRP A 35 16.47 10.64 -0.01
N HIS A 36 15.88 11.12 1.08
CA HIS A 36 16.52 11.04 2.40
C HIS A 36 16.65 9.62 2.94
N THR A 37 15.73 8.72 2.59
CA THR A 37 15.73 7.33 3.05
C THR A 37 16.49 6.40 2.10
N HIS A 38 16.90 6.89 0.94
CA HIS A 38 17.42 6.10 -0.18
C HIS A 38 16.49 4.94 -0.60
N SER A 39 15.17 5.16 -0.52
CA SER A 39 14.15 4.17 -0.90
C SER A 39 13.74 4.30 -2.37
N SER A 40 13.41 3.18 -3.00
CA SER A 40 12.87 3.14 -4.36
C SER A 40 11.34 3.28 -4.43
N LEU A 41 10.64 2.99 -3.33
CA LEU A 41 9.19 3.04 -3.22
C LEU A 41 8.79 3.48 -1.80
N ALA A 42 7.74 4.28 -1.72
CA ALA A 42 7.08 4.62 -0.48
C ALA A 42 5.57 4.41 -0.62
N ILE A 43 4.94 3.87 0.43
CA ILE A 43 3.50 3.64 0.50
C ILE A 43 3.02 4.22 1.83
N SER A 44 1.89 4.94 1.80
CA SER A 44 1.27 5.40 3.04
C SER A 44 0.79 4.21 3.84
N GLU A 45 1.13 4.20 5.13
CA GLU A 45 0.54 3.24 6.06
C GLU A 45 -0.97 3.48 6.18
N HIS A 46 -1.75 2.40 6.28
CA HIS A 46 -3.18 2.50 6.50
C HIS A 46 -3.45 2.82 7.97
N GLY A 47 -4.02 3.99 8.27
CA GLY A 47 -4.17 4.52 9.63
C GLY A 47 -5.12 3.78 10.59
N ALA A 48 -5.54 2.55 10.28
CA ALA A 48 -6.43 1.75 11.14
C ALA A 48 -6.11 0.26 11.18
N ARG A 49 -5.30 -0.25 10.24
CA ARG A 49 -4.99 -1.68 10.12
C ARG A 49 -3.56 -1.81 9.65
N SER A 50 -2.78 -2.54 10.42
CA SER A 50 -1.38 -2.84 10.13
C SER A 50 -1.18 -4.26 9.60
N ASN A 51 -2.27 -5.00 9.35
CA ASN A 51 -2.22 -6.41 8.97
C ASN A 51 -3.21 -6.76 7.86
N ILE A 52 -2.70 -7.50 6.87
CA ILE A 52 -3.40 -7.97 5.69
C ILE A 52 -4.57 -8.90 6.03
N TYR A 53 -4.46 -9.73 7.08
CA TYR A 53 -5.51 -10.66 7.47
C TYR A 53 -6.71 -9.94 8.11
N ASP A 54 -6.47 -8.84 8.84
CA ASP A 54 -7.53 -7.99 9.38
C ASP A 54 -8.18 -7.13 8.29
N GLU A 55 -7.42 -6.72 7.27
CA GLU A 55 -7.98 -6.10 6.07
C GLU A 55 -8.90 -7.07 5.32
N GLY A 56 -8.51 -8.35 5.16
CA GLY A 56 -9.35 -9.38 4.55
C GLY A 56 -10.72 -9.52 5.24
N LYS A 57 -10.74 -9.61 6.57
CA LYS A 57 -12.01 -9.63 7.35
C LYS A 57 -12.86 -8.38 7.08
N ALA A 58 -12.22 -7.22 6.97
CA ALA A 58 -12.91 -5.96 6.71
C ALA A 58 -13.48 -5.86 5.28
N ILE A 59 -12.79 -6.44 4.29
CA ILE A 59 -13.26 -6.54 2.90
C ILE A 59 -14.57 -7.33 2.86
N VAL A 60 -14.60 -8.50 3.51
CA VAL A 60 -15.80 -9.35 3.62
C VAL A 60 -16.92 -8.60 4.33
N LYS A 61 -16.64 -7.99 5.50
CA LYS A 61 -17.64 -7.22 6.27
C LYS A 61 -18.23 -6.05 5.47
N LYS A 62 -17.43 -5.44 4.60
CA LYS A 62 -17.86 -4.33 3.73
C LYS A 62 -18.49 -4.81 2.41
N HIS A 63 -18.67 -6.12 2.21
CA HIS A 63 -19.22 -6.72 1.00
C HIS A 63 -18.48 -6.28 -0.28
N LYS A 64 -17.15 -6.11 -0.18
CA LYS A 64 -16.31 -5.70 -1.31
C LYS A 64 -15.86 -6.87 -2.19
N ALA A 65 -15.88 -8.08 -1.64
CA ALA A 65 -15.57 -9.35 -2.29
C ALA A 65 -16.25 -10.48 -1.50
N THR A 66 -16.40 -11.65 -2.09
CA THR A 66 -17.01 -12.78 -1.37
C THR A 66 -16.03 -13.36 -0.33
N PRO A 67 -16.53 -14.01 0.73
CA PRO A 67 -15.66 -14.69 1.69
C PRO A 67 -14.68 -15.69 1.03
N GLU A 68 -15.14 -16.41 0.00
CA GLU A 68 -14.37 -17.44 -0.69
C GLU A 68 -13.20 -16.83 -1.47
N GLU A 69 -13.45 -15.75 -2.21
CA GLU A 69 -12.41 -15.02 -2.96
C GLU A 69 -11.32 -14.50 -2.03
N VAL A 70 -11.73 -13.93 -0.89
CA VAL A 70 -10.80 -13.41 0.12
C VAL A 70 -9.99 -14.55 0.75
N GLU A 71 -10.60 -15.70 1.05
CA GLU A 71 -9.90 -16.82 1.67
C GLU A 71 -8.86 -17.45 0.73
N VAL A 72 -9.15 -17.53 -0.58
CA VAL A 72 -8.17 -17.97 -1.60
C VAL A 72 -6.94 -17.06 -1.56
N GLN A 73 -7.15 -15.74 -1.56
CA GLN A 73 -6.07 -14.77 -1.56
C GLN A 73 -5.26 -14.79 -0.25
N LEU A 74 -5.94 -14.82 0.91
CA LEU A 74 -5.27 -14.89 2.22
C LEU A 74 -4.50 -16.21 2.40
N SER A 75 -5.00 -17.32 1.86
CA SER A 75 -4.30 -18.61 1.88
C SER A 75 -3.01 -18.55 1.06
N GLN A 76 -3.03 -17.90 -0.10
CA GLN A 76 -1.81 -17.67 -0.88
C GLN A 76 -0.81 -16.82 -0.09
N TYR A 77 -1.25 -15.74 0.56
CA TYR A 77 -0.35 -14.91 1.38
C TYR A 77 0.30 -15.66 2.55
N ARG A 78 -0.42 -16.60 3.17
CA ARG A 78 0.17 -17.49 4.18
C ARG A 78 1.28 -18.36 3.59
N GLN A 79 1.05 -18.92 2.40
CA GLN A 79 2.04 -19.75 1.69
C GLN A 79 3.26 -18.93 1.25
N ASP A 80 3.04 -17.68 0.84
CA ASP A 80 4.10 -16.74 0.45
C ASP A 80 4.88 -16.17 1.64
N GLY A 81 4.48 -16.51 2.88
CA GLY A 81 5.18 -16.12 4.11
C GLY A 81 4.85 -14.72 4.63
N PHE A 82 3.70 -14.14 4.26
CA PHE A 82 3.30 -12.84 4.78
C PHE A 82 3.01 -12.90 6.29
N PRO A 83 3.64 -12.02 7.10
CA PRO A 83 3.53 -12.05 8.54
C PRO A 83 2.10 -11.74 8.98
N GLY A 84 1.61 -12.52 9.96
CA GLY A 84 0.32 -12.29 10.60
C GLY A 84 0.37 -11.40 11.84
N ASP A 85 1.55 -10.90 12.21
CA ASP A 85 1.69 -9.97 13.33
C ASP A 85 1.59 -8.53 12.83
N ASN A 86 0.98 -7.68 13.66
CA ASN A 86 0.71 -6.27 13.38
C ASN A 86 1.95 -5.38 13.60
N ARG A 87 3.14 -6.00 13.72
CA ARG A 87 4.36 -5.34 14.16
C ARG A 87 5.30 -5.10 12.99
N PHE A 88 5.53 -3.84 12.67
CA PHE A 88 6.60 -3.44 11.76
C PHE A 88 7.83 -3.07 12.61
N ASN A 89 8.94 -3.80 12.46
CA ASN A 89 10.16 -3.62 13.27
C ASN A 89 9.92 -3.63 14.80
N GLY A 90 9.00 -4.47 15.29
CA GLY A 90 8.71 -4.60 16.72
C GLY A 90 7.91 -3.44 17.34
N LYS A 91 7.50 -2.45 16.54
CA LYS A 91 6.60 -1.37 16.96
C LYS A 91 5.18 -1.64 16.47
N LYS A 92 4.21 -1.33 17.32
CA LYS A 92 2.78 -1.48 17.07
C LYS A 92 2.24 -0.27 16.31
#